data_AF-A0A920EI62-F1
#
_entry.id   AF-A0A920EI62-F1
#
_cell.length_a   1.000
_cell.length_b   1.000
_cell.length_c   1.000
_cell.angle_alpha   90.00
_cell.angle_beta   90.00
_cell.angle_gamma   90.00
#
_symmetry.space_group_name_H-M   'P 1'
#
loop_
_entity.id
_entity.type
_entity.pdbx_description
1 polymer ?
#
loop_
_entity_poly.entity_id
_entity_poly.type
_entity_poly.pdbx_seq_one_letter_code
_entity_poly.pdbx_strand_id
1 'polypeptide(L)' 'MLGNFSFGDYFKKDAIAFAWEFLTEILKLPPSRLWVTVHESDDEAENIWINEIGIDPSRLSRLDEDNF' A
#
# COMPACT_ATOMS: atom_id res chain seq x y z
N MET A 1 -7.15 7.93 -15.98
CA MET A 1 -6.90 7.39 -14.63
C MET A 1 -7.02 5.88 -14.74
N LEU A 2 -5.98 5.12 -14.36
CA LEU A 2 -6.06 3.66 -14.24
C LEU A 2 -6.52 3.32 -12.83
N GLY A 3 -7.38 2.30 -12.66
CA GLY A 3 -7.87 1.91 -11.34
C GLY A 3 -8.54 0.54 -11.33
N ASN A 4 -8.51 -0.11 -10.17
CA ASN A 4 -9.25 -1.30 -9.84
C ASN A 4 -10.29 -0.97 -8.75
N PHE A 5 -11.47 -1.57 -8.85
CA PHE A 5 -12.60 -1.28 -7.94
C PHE A 5 -13.11 -2.58 -7.34
N SER A 6 -13.48 -2.53 -6.07
CA SER A 6 -14.10 -3.64 -5.34
C SER A 6 -15.49 -3.24 -4.89
N PHE A 7 -16.48 -4.08 -5.19
CA PHE A 7 -17.86 -3.92 -4.73
C PHE A 7 -18.22 -5.09 -3.80
N GLY A 8 -17.63 -5.09 -2.60
CA GLY A 8 -17.85 -6.14 -1.60
C GLY A 8 -17.09 -7.45 -1.87
N ASP A 9 -16.04 -7.41 -2.69
CA ASP A 9 -15.23 -8.58 -3.04
C ASP A 9 -13.96 -8.63 -2.19
N TYR A 10 -12.99 -7.76 -2.49
CA TYR A 10 -11.74 -7.62 -1.73
C TYR A 10 -11.64 -6.29 -0.96
N PHE A 11 -10.74 -6.23 0.02
CA PHE A 11 -10.51 -5.06 0.87
C PHE A 11 -9.02 -4.67 0.90
N LYS A 12 -8.53 -4.09 2.01
CA LYS A 12 -7.19 -3.49 2.12
C LYS A 12 -6.06 -4.44 1.71
N LYS A 13 -6.06 -5.67 2.20
CA LYS A 13 -4.98 -6.64 1.96
C LYS A 13 -4.74 -6.88 0.47
N ASP A 14 -5.77 -7.31 -0.25
CA ASP A 14 -5.62 -7.62 -1.67
C ASP A 14 -5.46 -6.34 -2.50
N ALA A 15 -6.11 -5.24 -2.13
CA ALA A 15 -5.93 -3.96 -2.82
C ALA A 15 -4.46 -3.50 -2.77
N ILE A 16 -3.83 -3.58 -1.60
CA ILE A 16 -2.41 -3.27 -1.41
C ILE A 16 -1.54 -4.23 -2.22
N ALA A 17 -1.81 -5.54 -2.15
CA ALA A 17 -1.04 -6.56 -2.86
C ALA A 17 -1.09 -6.37 -4.38
N PHE A 18 -2.27 -6.10 -4.95
CA PHE A 18 -2.41 -5.86 -6.40
C PHE A 18 -1.65 -4.62 -6.86
N ALA A 19 -1.73 -3.52 -6.10
CA ALA A 19 -1.00 -2.30 -6.42
C ALA A 19 0.52 -2.55 -6.36
N TRP A 20 0.99 -3.23 -5.31
CA TRP A 20 2.40 -3.52 -5.13
C TRP A 20 2.94 -4.43 -6.24
N GLU A 21 2.27 -5.56 -6.51
CA GLU A 21 2.63 -6.48 -7.60
C GLU A 21 2.69 -5.76 -8.95
N PHE A 22 1.70 -4.92 -9.25
CA PHE A 22 1.70 -4.18 -10.51
C PHE A 22 2.93 -3.26 -10.62
N LEU A 23 3.28 -2.53 -9.56
CA LEU A 23 4.41 -1.61 -9.57
C LEU A 23 5.77 -2.34 -9.62
N THR A 24 5.96 -3.36 -8.78
CA THR A 24 7.27 -3.99 -8.61
C THR A 24 7.50 -5.17 -9.54
N GLU A 25 6.46 -5.94 -9.87
CA GLU A 25 6.58 -7.14 -10.68
C GLU A 25 6.23 -6.93 -12.15
N ILE A 26 5.20 -6.13 -12.45
CA ILE A 26 4.80 -5.91 -13.85
C ILE A 26 5.60 -4.74 -14.44
N LEU A 27 5.59 -3.58 -13.76
CA LEU A 27 6.32 -2.40 -14.21
C LEU A 27 7.81 -2.42 -13.86
N LYS A 28 8.24 -3.40 -13.05
CA LYS A 28 9.64 -3.60 -12.64
C LYS A 28 10.26 -2.35 -11.99
N LEU A 29 9.46 -1.59 -11.25
CA LEU A 29 9.98 -0.47 -10.46
C LEU A 29 10.78 -1.01 -9.26
N PRO A 30 11.97 -0.43 -8.97
CA PRO A 30 12.76 -0.86 -7.82
C PRO A 30 12.01 -0.53 -6.52
N PRO A 31 11.68 -1.52 -5.67
CA PRO A 31 10.95 -1.30 -4.42
C PRO A 31 11.62 -0.28 -3.49
N SER A 32 12.96 -0.23 -3.50
CA SER A 32 13.77 0.71 -2.73
C SER A 32 13.62 2.18 -3.15
N ARG A 33 12.82 2.49 -4.17
CA ARG A 33 12.45 3.87 -4.54
C ARG A 33 11.02 4.22 -4.22
N LEU A 34 10.21 3.24 -3.81
CA LEU A 34 8.81 3.45 -3.46
C LEU A 34 8.70 3.89 -2.00
N TRP A 35 7.66 4.69 -1.74
CA TRP A 35 7.27 5.21 -0.43
C TRP A 35 5.78 5.00 -0.27
N VAL A 36 5.35 4.78 0.97
CA VAL A 36 3.96 4.52 1.30
C VAL A 36 3.54 5.47 2.42
N THR A 37 2.31 5.96 2.32
CA THR A 37 1.66 6.74 3.37
C THR A 37 0.37 6.05 3.77
N VAL A 38 0.09 6.02 5.07
CA VAL A 38 -1.17 5.50 5.62
C VAL A 38 -1.79 6.57 6.52
N HIS A 39 -3.10 6.48 6.74
CA HIS A 39 -3.78 7.36 7.68
C HIS A 39 -3.26 7.13 9.11
N GLU A 40 -3.16 8.17 9.94
CA GLU A 40 -2.60 8.07 11.29
C GLU A 40 -3.35 7.11 12.21
N SER A 41 -4.65 6.89 11.97
CA SER A 41 -5.48 5.95 12.72
C SER A 41 -5.64 4.56 12.06
N ASP A 42 -5.02 4.32 10.89
CA ASP A 42 -5.17 3.06 10.16
C ASP A 42 -4.02 2.07 10.43
N ASP A 43 -4.04 1.48 11.62
CA ASP A 43 -3.06 0.47 12.04
C ASP A 43 -3.12 -0.80 11.18
N GLU A 44 -4.29 -1.11 10.59
CA GLU A 44 -4.48 -2.28 9.74
C GLU A 44 -3.68 -2.15 8.44
N ALA A 45 -3.76 -0.99 7.77
CA ALA A 45 -3.00 -0.71 6.57
C ALA A 45 -1.49 -0.72 6.83
N GLU A 46 -1.04 -0.10 7.93
CA GLU A 46 0.38 -0.14 8.32
C GLU A 46 0.87 -1.58 8.52
N ASN A 47 0.10 -2.39 9.25
CA ASN A 47 0.45 -3.78 9.53
C ASN A 47 0.57 -4.61 8.24
N ILE A 48 -0.34 -4.42 7.27
CA ILE A 48 -0.26 -5.10 5.96
C ILE A 48 1.02 -4.69 5.24
N TRP A 49 1.34 -3.39 5.16
CA TRP A 49 2.55 -2.93 4.47
C TRP A 49 3.84 -3.46 5.10
N ILE A 50 3.95 -3.40 6.43
CA ILE A 50 5.17 -3.80 7.12
C ILE A 50 5.30 -5.32 7.20
N ASN A 51 4.25 -6.04 7.59
CA ASN A 51 4.34 -7.45 7.95
C ASN A 51 3.96 -8.40 6.82
N GLU A 52 3.09 -7.99 5.89
CA GLU A 52 2.67 -8.85 4.78
C GLU A 52 3.41 -8.52 3.49
N ILE A 53 3.50 -7.24 3.12
CA ILE A 53 4.25 -6.81 1.92
C ILE A 53 5.76 -6.77 2.20
N GLY A 54 6.16 -6.45 3.43
CA GLY A 54 7.57 -6.43 3.82
C GLY A 54 8.33 -5.20 3.35
N ILE A 55 7.68 -4.04 3.27
CA ILE A 55 8.40 -2.79 2.99
C ILE A 55 9.29 -2.41 4.17
N ASP A 56 10.35 -1.64 3.90
CA ASP A 56 11.16 -1.05 4.95
C ASP A 56 10.31 -0.06 5.78
N PRO A 57 10.15 -0.25 7.11
CA PRO A 57 9.36 0.65 7.94
C PRO A 57 9.80 2.12 7.88
N SER A 58 11.08 2.39 7.57
CA SER A 58 11.59 3.76 7.38
C SER A 58 11.03 4.46 6.13
N ARG A 59 10.33 3.73 5.26
CA ARG A 59 9.68 4.22 4.03
C ARG A 59 8.16 4.33 4.13
N LEU A 60 7.63 4.11 5.33
CA LEU A 60 6.23 4.33 5.65
C LEU A 60 6.10 5.62 6.47
N SER A 61 5.10 6.44 6.16
CA SER A 61 4.76 7.62 6.96
C SER A 61 3.27 7.67 7.27
N ARG A 62 2.92 8.11 8.47
CA ARG A 62 1.54 8.34 8.89
C ARG A 62 1.18 9.81 8.66
N LEU A 63 0.04 10.06 8.01
CA LEU A 63 -0.48 11.41 7.74
C LEU A 63 -1.99 11.47 8.07
N ASP A 64 -2.52 12.66 8.29
CA ASP A 64 -3.93 12.91 8.64
C ASP A 64 -4.74 13.38 7.41
N GLU A 65 -4.93 14.69 7.21
CA GLU A 65 -5.82 15.26 6.17
C GLU A 65 -5.59 14.73 4.73
N ASP A 66 -4.36 14.36 4.38
CA ASP A 66 -4.02 13.85 3.04
C ASP A 66 -4.41 12.36 2.82
N ASN A 67 -4.79 11.65 3.88
CA ASN A 67 -4.98 10.20 3.89
C ASN A 67 -6.36 9.75 4.43
N PHE A 68 -7.32 10.67 4.59
CA PHE A 68 -8.70 10.40 5.04
C PHE A 68 -9.70 10.20 3.89
#